data_AF-A0A8H4QW97-F1
#
_entry.id   AF-A0A8H4QW97-F1
#
_cell.length_a   1.000
_cell.length_b   1.000
_cell.length_c   1.000
_cell.angle_alpha   90.00
_cell.angle_beta   90.00
_cell.angle_gamma   90.00
#
_symmetry.space_group_name_H-M   'P 1'
#
loop_
_entity.id
_entity.type
_entity.pdbx_description
1 polymer ?
#
loop_
_entity_poly.entity_id
_entity_poly.type
_entity_poly.pdbx_seq_one_letter_code
_entity_poly.pdbx_strand_id
1 'polypeptide(L)'
;MKRSQTGGWPEVTLIAFEPAVALGLSEKFSALARNTPWQEILQDPYCLFNVVFEGLYARIDRLSNDFGDVFGLEETHQKILNAARQPKDAADGLDFVGLHNLAKHNIHLLEAIEGAMATLDYMREHHERIIQGLGYISNTTSHTQAEFRQIKMMLISTSLKLKSLEKRSKNIINLALNLVAQADSKVLRDDSNAMKSLAIMGLIFLPFQAVVSLFSTPFFYFEGAYGSAGQGAFAISSSVWIVWVTSIPLVLLVVLPWIISLRYRLPIPSSVICKTSSFARMFGLFHCFKDAIL
;
A
#
# COMPACT_ATOMS: atom_id res chain seq x y z
N MET A 1 32.28 39.86 -21.00
CA MET A 1 33.21 40.91 -20.52
C MET A 1 33.66 41.74 -21.72
N LYS A 2 33.00 42.87 -21.99
CA LYS A 2 33.44 43.89 -22.96
C LYS A 2 32.95 45.23 -22.42
N ARG A 3 33.89 46.04 -21.93
CA ARG A 3 33.65 47.37 -21.32
C ARG A 3 33.42 48.39 -22.44
N SER A 4 32.26 49.00 -22.46
CA SER A 4 32.01 50.27 -23.16
C SER A 4 31.86 51.33 -22.08
N GLN A 5 32.87 52.19 -21.95
CA GLN A 5 32.79 53.37 -21.09
C GLN A 5 31.94 54.43 -21.77
N THR A 6 30.75 54.69 -21.23
CA THR A 6 29.98 55.90 -21.53
C THR A 6 29.38 56.44 -20.23
N GLY A 7 29.90 57.59 -19.78
CA GLY A 7 29.20 58.61 -19.00
C GLY A 7 28.53 58.23 -17.67
N GLY A 8 29.19 58.55 -16.56
CA GLY A 8 28.57 59.34 -15.47
C GLY A 8 27.48 58.74 -14.59
N TRP A 9 27.27 57.43 -14.58
CA TRP A 9 26.40 56.77 -13.59
C TRP A 9 27.18 55.71 -12.80
N PRO A 10 26.88 55.49 -11.50
CA PRO A 10 27.51 54.41 -10.75
C PRO A 10 27.21 53.07 -11.46
N GLU A 11 28.27 52.37 -11.87
CA GLU A 11 28.18 51.06 -12.52
C GLU A 11 27.68 50.04 -11.50
N VAL A 12 26.37 49.76 -11.48
CA VAL A 12 25.78 48.75 -10.60
C VAL A 12 25.87 47.39 -11.29
N THR A 13 26.65 46.48 -10.70
CA THR A 13 26.80 45.11 -11.20
C THR A 13 26.00 44.15 -10.34
N LEU A 14 24.98 43.50 -10.92
CA LEU A 14 24.26 42.40 -10.27
C LEU A 14 25.07 41.11 -10.43
N ILE A 15 25.47 40.50 -9.32
CA ILE A 15 26.17 39.21 -9.31
C ILE A 15 25.20 38.14 -8.82
N ALA A 16 24.84 37.21 -9.71
CA ALA A 16 24.00 36.08 -9.38
C ALA A 16 24.83 34.79 -9.41
N PHE A 17 24.80 34.03 -8.31
CA PHE A 17 25.50 32.75 -8.21
C PHE A 17 24.52 31.59 -8.42
N GLU A 18 24.75 30.82 -9.50
CA GLU A 18 24.44 29.38 -9.62
C GLU A 18 22.99 28.90 -9.27
N PRO A 19 21.94 29.50 -9.87
CA PRO A 19 20.94 28.62 -10.51
C PRO A 19 20.39 29.17 -11.85
N ALA A 20 21.15 30.02 -12.55
CA ALA A 20 20.65 30.80 -13.68
C ALA A 20 20.10 29.97 -14.86
N VAL A 21 20.62 28.75 -15.08
CA VAL A 21 20.23 27.89 -16.20
C VAL A 21 18.91 27.16 -15.93
N ALA A 22 18.75 26.58 -14.74
CA ALA A 22 17.61 25.73 -14.40
C ALA A 22 16.28 26.50 -14.23
N LEU A 23 16.37 27.81 -14.02
CA LEU A 23 15.24 28.73 -13.83
C LEU A 23 15.01 29.66 -15.03
N GLY A 24 15.88 29.61 -16.06
CA GLY A 24 15.82 30.53 -17.21
C GLY A 24 16.04 32.00 -16.81
N LEU A 25 16.69 32.25 -15.67
CA LEU A 25 16.82 33.59 -15.08
C LEU A 25 17.62 34.53 -16.00
N SER A 26 18.63 34.03 -16.70
CA SER A 26 19.42 34.86 -17.62
C SER A 26 18.56 35.48 -18.72
N GLU A 27 17.61 34.73 -19.27
CA GLU A 27 16.71 35.23 -20.30
C GLU A 27 15.76 36.27 -19.72
N LYS A 28 15.15 35.98 -18.56
CA LYS A 28 14.24 36.89 -17.86
C LYS A 28 14.91 38.20 -17.44
N PHE A 29 16.11 38.14 -16.86
CA PHE A 29 16.88 39.35 -16.53
C PHE A 29 17.30 40.11 -17.78
N SER A 30 17.64 39.43 -18.88
CA SER A 30 17.94 40.10 -20.15
C SER A 30 16.70 40.81 -20.73
N ALA A 31 15.51 40.22 -20.55
CA ALA A 31 14.25 40.83 -20.98
C ALA A 31 13.91 42.05 -20.12
N LEU A 32 14.08 41.95 -18.79
CA LEU A 32 13.90 43.08 -17.88
C LEU A 32 14.83 44.24 -18.22
N ALA A 33 16.12 43.96 -18.44
CA ALA A 33 17.11 44.99 -18.79
C ALA A 33 16.85 45.68 -20.15
N ARG A 34 16.13 45.02 -21.07
CA ARG A 34 15.73 45.61 -22.36
C ARG A 34 14.47 46.47 -22.25
N ASN A 35 13.54 46.09 -21.38
CA ASN A 35 12.20 46.68 -21.33
C ASN A 35 12.06 47.76 -20.25
N THR A 36 12.93 47.75 -19.23
CA THR A 36 12.83 48.64 -18.08
C THR A 36 14.11 49.47 -17.95
N PRO A 37 14.03 50.81 -17.94
CA PRO A 37 15.21 51.65 -17.74
C PRO A 37 15.77 51.46 -16.33
N TRP A 38 17.10 51.53 -16.20
CA TRP A 38 17.79 51.26 -14.94
C TRP A 38 17.35 52.18 -13.79
N GLN A 39 16.91 53.40 -14.11
CA GLN A 39 16.37 54.35 -13.15
C GLN A 39 15.11 53.83 -12.45
N GLU A 40 14.25 53.10 -13.15
CA GLU A 40 13.04 52.50 -12.56
C GLU A 40 13.38 51.32 -11.66
N ILE A 41 14.39 50.53 -12.04
CA ILE A 41 14.91 49.42 -11.20
C ILE A 41 15.52 49.96 -9.90
N LEU A 42 16.21 51.11 -9.96
CA LEU A 42 16.76 51.77 -8.77
C LEU A 42 15.67 52.38 -7.87
N GLN A 43 14.53 52.78 -8.43
CA GLN A 43 13.38 53.24 -7.65
C GLN A 43 12.73 52.11 -6.86
N ASP A 44 12.68 50.91 -7.43
CA ASP A 44 12.16 49.73 -6.74
C ASP A 44 12.98 48.46 -7.04
N PRO A 45 14.04 48.19 -6.26
CA PRO A 45 14.89 47.01 -6.46
C PRO A 45 14.16 45.69 -6.25
N TYR A 46 12.97 45.68 -5.64
CA TYR A 46 12.21 44.46 -5.39
C TYR A 46 11.67 43.82 -6.67
N CYS A 47 11.59 44.56 -7.78
CA CYS A 47 11.25 44.01 -9.08
C CYS A 47 12.20 42.87 -9.52
N LEU A 48 13.46 42.88 -9.04
CA LEU A 48 14.41 41.79 -9.30
C LEU A 48 13.98 40.49 -8.60
N PHE A 49 13.39 40.57 -7.41
CA PHE A 49 12.86 39.40 -6.71
C PHE A 49 11.62 38.84 -7.42
N ASN A 50 10.80 39.68 -8.06
CA ASN A 50 9.69 39.18 -8.90
C ASN A 50 10.19 38.24 -10.00
N VAL A 51 11.27 38.62 -10.70
CA VAL A 51 11.89 37.76 -11.72
C VAL A 51 12.35 36.42 -11.14
N VAL A 52 12.93 36.43 -9.93
CA VAL A 52 13.37 35.22 -9.23
C VAL A 52 12.19 34.33 -8.85
N PHE A 53 11.16 34.90 -8.22
CA PHE A 53 9.98 34.16 -7.80
C PHE A 53 9.14 33.64 -8.97
N GLU A 54 9.10 34.37 -10.07
CA GLU A 54 8.46 33.92 -11.30
C GLU A 54 9.19 32.71 -11.90
N GLY A 55 10.53 32.76 -11.95
CA GLY A 55 11.35 31.62 -12.35
C GLY A 55 11.15 30.41 -11.45
N LEU A 56 11.12 30.64 -10.12
CA LEU A 56 10.89 29.60 -9.12
C LEU A 56 9.51 28.97 -9.29
N TYR A 57 8.47 29.79 -9.44
CA TYR A 57 7.10 29.33 -9.67
C TYR A 57 7.02 28.48 -10.95
N ALA A 58 7.59 28.93 -12.07
CA ALA A 58 7.58 28.18 -13.32
C ALA A 58 8.25 26.79 -13.17
N ARG A 59 9.26 26.67 -12.30
CA ARG A 59 9.87 25.38 -11.99
C ARG A 59 8.98 24.51 -11.11
N ILE A 60 8.39 25.09 -10.06
CA ILE A 60 7.45 24.39 -9.17
C ILE A 60 6.24 23.88 -9.95
N ASP A 61 5.68 24.69 -10.85
CA ASP A 61 4.51 24.33 -11.64
C ASP A 61 4.80 23.16 -12.59
N ARG A 62 5.95 23.21 -13.29
CA ARG A 62 6.43 22.08 -14.10
C ARG A 62 6.58 20.81 -13.28
N LEU A 63 7.26 20.89 -12.12
CA LEU A 63 7.37 19.74 -11.23
C LEU A 63 5.99 19.24 -10.79
N SER A 64 5.04 20.13 -10.45
CA SER A 64 3.69 19.72 -10.08
C SER A 64 2.93 19.02 -11.21
N ASN A 65 3.16 19.42 -12.47
CA ASN A 65 2.59 18.76 -13.64
C ASN A 65 3.25 17.40 -13.88
N ASP A 66 4.58 17.33 -13.85
CA ASP A 66 5.36 16.10 -14.01
C ASP A 66 4.94 15.05 -12.96
N PHE A 67 4.66 15.44 -11.72
CA PHE A 67 4.17 14.52 -10.68
C PHE A 67 2.81 13.90 -11.02
N GLY A 68 1.93 14.65 -11.69
CA GLY A 68 0.65 14.14 -12.15
C GLY A 68 0.82 13.10 -13.25
N ASP A 69 1.75 13.35 -14.17
CA ASP A 69 1.96 12.55 -15.38
C ASP A 69 2.82 11.30 -15.12
N VAL A 70 3.99 11.45 -14.48
CA VAL A 70 4.99 10.38 -14.27
C VAL A 70 4.42 9.21 -13.48
N PHE A 71 3.59 9.50 -12.49
CA PHE A 71 3.02 8.46 -11.63
C PHE A 71 1.62 8.02 -12.05
N GLY A 72 1.12 8.60 -13.16
CA GLY A 72 -0.17 8.26 -13.77
C GLY A 72 -1.22 7.96 -12.73
N LEU A 73 -1.44 8.86 -11.75
CA LEU A 73 -2.30 8.52 -10.60
C LEU A 73 -3.68 8.06 -11.04
N GLU A 74 -4.17 8.57 -12.17
CA GLU A 74 -5.39 8.12 -12.83
C GLU A 74 -5.31 6.63 -13.22
N GLU A 75 -4.23 6.23 -13.88
CA GLU A 75 -3.97 4.85 -14.30
C GLU A 75 -3.77 3.94 -13.08
N THR A 76 -2.98 4.38 -12.10
CA THR A 76 -2.75 3.65 -10.85
C THR A 76 -4.06 3.48 -10.06
N HIS A 77 -4.88 4.52 -10.01
CA HIS A 77 -6.21 4.47 -9.41
C HIS A 77 -7.09 3.45 -10.14
N GLN A 78 -7.11 3.49 -11.48
CA GLN A 78 -7.87 2.54 -12.29
C GLN A 78 -7.38 1.10 -12.10
N LYS A 79 -6.06 0.87 -12.01
CA LYS A 79 -5.47 -0.43 -11.70
C LYS A 79 -5.96 -0.96 -10.35
N ILE A 80 -6.00 -0.12 -9.32
CA ILE A 80 -6.54 -0.49 -8.00
C ILE A 80 -8.04 -0.79 -8.05
N LEU A 81 -8.83 0.01 -8.77
CA LEU A 81 -10.26 -0.26 -8.91
C LEU A 81 -10.51 -1.59 -9.65
N ASN A 82 -9.69 -1.92 -10.64
CA ASN A 82 -9.74 -3.19 -11.33
C ASN A 82 -9.33 -4.35 -10.40
N ALA A 83 -8.25 -4.16 -9.63
CA ALA A 83 -7.79 -5.13 -8.63
C ALA A 83 -8.81 -5.34 -7.50
N ALA A 84 -9.65 -4.34 -7.19
CA ALA A 84 -10.75 -4.51 -6.23
C ALA A 84 -11.77 -5.56 -6.68
N ARG A 85 -11.90 -5.81 -8.00
CA ARG A 85 -12.75 -6.90 -8.53
C ARG A 85 -12.10 -8.27 -8.33
N GLN A 86 -10.78 -8.35 -8.36
CA GLN A 86 -10.00 -9.58 -8.18
C GLN A 86 -8.82 -9.32 -7.23
N PRO A 87 -9.03 -9.44 -5.90
CA PRO A 87 -8.04 -9.05 -4.90
C PRO A 87 -6.69 -9.78 -5.01
N LYS A 88 -6.66 -10.95 -5.65
CA LYS A 88 -5.43 -11.75 -5.83
C LYS A 88 -4.37 -11.02 -6.65
N ASP A 89 -4.78 -10.15 -7.56
CA ASP A 89 -3.87 -9.45 -8.46
C ASP A 89 -3.43 -8.07 -7.92
N ALA A 90 -3.97 -7.68 -6.74
CA ALA A 90 -3.74 -6.37 -6.16
C ALA A 90 -2.29 -6.16 -5.71
N ALA A 91 -1.63 -7.21 -5.20
CA ALA A 91 -0.25 -7.12 -4.73
C ALA A 91 0.75 -7.05 -5.90
N ASP A 92 0.53 -7.84 -6.95
CA ASP A 92 1.47 -7.98 -8.08
C ASP A 92 1.38 -6.80 -9.07
N GLY A 93 0.22 -6.14 -9.14
CA GLY A 93 -0.03 -5.05 -10.08
C GLY A 93 0.36 -3.65 -9.60
N LEU A 94 0.81 -3.47 -8.36
CA LEU A 94 1.01 -2.15 -7.74
C LEU A 94 2.44 -1.92 -7.26
N ASP A 95 3.03 -0.81 -7.72
CA ASP A 95 4.31 -0.31 -7.22
C ASP A 95 4.10 0.52 -5.93
N PHE A 96 4.05 -0.17 -4.79
CA PHE A 96 3.95 0.47 -3.48
C PHE A 96 5.13 1.38 -3.17
N VAL A 97 6.33 1.06 -3.67
CA VAL A 97 7.55 1.84 -3.43
C VAL A 97 7.48 3.15 -4.22
N GLY A 98 7.11 3.08 -5.50
CA GLY A 98 6.86 4.26 -6.34
C GLY A 98 5.77 5.14 -5.75
N LEU A 99 4.64 4.57 -5.33
CA LEU A 99 3.52 5.31 -4.73
C LEU A 99 3.90 5.99 -3.41
N HIS A 100 4.70 5.32 -2.58
CA HIS A 100 5.24 5.90 -1.34
C HIS A 100 6.25 7.03 -1.62
N ASN A 101 7.20 6.81 -2.54
CA ASN A 101 8.16 7.83 -2.94
C ASN A 101 7.47 9.06 -3.53
N LEU A 102 6.43 8.86 -4.35
CA LEU A 102 5.58 9.93 -4.85
C LEU A 102 4.96 10.73 -3.69
N ALA A 103 4.33 10.05 -2.72
CA ALA A 103 3.72 10.71 -1.57
C ALA A 103 4.75 11.54 -0.79
N LYS A 104 5.94 10.97 -0.56
CA LYS A 104 7.06 11.65 0.09
C LYS A 104 7.52 12.88 -0.68
N HIS A 105 7.76 12.75 -1.97
CA HIS A 105 8.22 13.87 -2.80
C HIS A 105 7.17 14.98 -2.90
N ASN A 106 5.87 14.63 -2.90
CA ASN A 106 4.78 15.59 -2.89
C ASN A 106 4.74 16.39 -1.57
N ILE A 107 5.04 15.74 -0.43
CA ILE A 107 5.17 16.41 0.87
C ILE A 107 6.31 17.43 0.83
N HIS A 108 7.51 17.03 0.36
CA HIS A 108 8.65 17.96 0.28
C HIS A 108 8.37 19.14 -0.66
N LEU A 109 7.65 18.92 -1.77
CA LEU A 109 7.28 20.00 -2.69
C LEU A 109 6.27 20.96 -2.05
N LEU A 110 5.32 20.45 -1.25
CA LEU A 110 4.39 21.28 -0.48
C LEU A 110 5.13 22.14 0.56
N GLU A 111 6.06 21.56 1.32
CA GLU A 111 6.89 22.28 2.29
C GLU A 111 7.69 23.40 1.60
N ALA A 112 8.26 23.12 0.42
CA ALA A 112 8.99 24.11 -0.36
C ALA A 112 8.08 25.26 -0.85
N ILE A 113 6.85 24.96 -1.29
CA ILE A 113 5.87 25.98 -1.69
C ILE A 113 5.44 26.83 -0.49
N GLU A 114 5.18 26.21 0.66
CA GLU A 114 4.79 26.92 1.88
C GLU A 114 5.92 27.84 2.36
N GLY A 115 7.18 27.40 2.30
CA GLY A 115 8.35 28.24 2.54
C GLY A 115 8.49 29.40 1.55
N ALA A 116 8.26 29.15 0.26
CA ALA A 116 8.28 30.18 -0.77
C ALA A 116 7.17 31.22 -0.55
N MET A 117 5.95 30.79 -0.21
CA MET A 117 4.84 31.70 0.12
C MET A 117 5.13 32.54 1.36
N ALA A 118 5.69 31.95 2.41
CA ALA A 118 6.08 32.69 3.61
C ALA A 118 7.15 33.74 3.31
N THR A 119 8.17 33.38 2.52
CA THR A 119 9.22 34.31 2.10
C THR A 119 8.64 35.48 1.28
N LEU A 120 7.73 35.17 0.37
CA LEU A 120 7.03 36.16 -0.44
C LEU A 120 6.17 37.11 0.41
N ASP A 121 5.52 36.60 1.45
CA ASP A 121 4.76 37.40 2.40
C ASP A 121 5.64 38.36 3.20
N TYR A 122 6.76 37.86 3.74
CA TYR A 122 7.72 38.72 4.44
C TYR A 122 8.33 39.78 3.53
N MET A 123 8.67 39.42 2.29
CA MET A 123 9.20 40.37 1.32
C MET A 123 8.18 41.44 0.94
N ARG A 124 6.92 41.06 0.71
CA ARG A 124 5.84 42.00 0.41
C ARG A 124 5.59 42.95 1.57
N GLU A 125 5.54 42.44 2.79
CA GLU A 125 5.33 43.26 4.00
C GLU A 125 6.51 44.22 4.21
N HIS A 126 7.74 43.76 4.02
CA HIS A 126 8.93 44.60 4.13
C HIS A 126 8.97 45.68 3.04
N HIS A 127 8.63 45.32 1.79
CA HIS A 127 8.49 46.26 0.68
C HIS A 127 7.47 47.34 1.01
N GLU A 128 6.28 46.94 1.47
CA GLU A 128 5.21 47.87 1.88
C GLU A 128 5.66 48.85 2.97
N ARG A 129 6.35 48.37 4.02
CA ARG A 129 6.89 49.23 5.08
C ARG A 129 7.91 50.24 4.56
N ILE A 130 8.82 49.83 3.67
CA ILE A 130 9.82 50.73 3.09
C ILE A 130 9.13 51.82 2.26
N ILE A 131 8.18 51.44 1.41
CA ILE A 131 7.46 52.38 0.54
C ILE A 131 6.66 53.39 1.35
N GLN A 132 5.95 52.92 2.38
CA GLN A 132 5.22 53.79 3.29
C GLN A 132 6.17 54.78 3.99
N GLY A 133 7.36 54.33 4.40
CA GLY A 133 8.39 55.19 5.00
C GLY A 133 8.97 56.24 4.03
N LEU A 134 8.98 55.96 2.72
CA LEU A 134 9.45 56.90 1.69
C LEU A 134 8.40 57.95 1.29
N GLY A 135 7.12 57.75 1.62
CA GLY A 135 6.04 58.72 1.36
C GLY A 135 5.71 58.95 -0.12
N TYR A 136 6.28 58.16 -1.03
CA TYR A 136 6.07 58.25 -2.47
C TYR A 136 5.81 56.87 -3.06
N ILE A 137 4.65 56.72 -3.74
CA ILE A 137 4.27 55.49 -4.44
C ILE A 137 4.46 55.74 -5.94
N SER A 138 5.40 55.04 -6.55
CA SER A 138 5.60 55.05 -8.00
C SER A 138 4.72 54.00 -8.69
N ASN A 139 4.49 54.15 -10.00
CA ASN A 139 3.81 53.11 -10.79
C ASN A 139 4.57 51.77 -10.74
N THR A 140 5.90 51.82 -10.75
CA THR A 140 6.79 50.66 -10.63
C THR A 140 6.56 49.93 -9.30
N THR A 141 6.41 50.68 -8.22
CA THR A 141 6.10 50.16 -6.90
C THR A 141 4.77 49.39 -6.86
N SER A 142 3.72 49.97 -7.44
CA SER A 142 2.42 49.30 -7.53
C SER A 142 2.48 48.04 -8.41
N HIS A 143 3.24 48.09 -9.50
CA HIS A 143 3.47 46.94 -10.38
C HIS A 143 4.19 45.81 -9.63
N THR A 144 5.27 46.12 -8.90
CA THR A 144 6.01 45.14 -8.10
C THR A 144 5.12 44.44 -7.08
N GLN A 145 4.27 45.18 -6.36
CA GLN A 145 3.34 44.58 -5.40
C GLN A 145 2.25 43.73 -6.06
N ALA A 146 1.76 44.14 -7.22
CA ALA A 146 0.78 43.38 -7.98
C ALA A 146 1.37 42.03 -8.44
N GLU A 147 2.61 42.04 -8.93
CA GLU A 147 3.33 40.83 -9.32
C GLU A 147 3.57 39.89 -8.14
N PHE A 148 4.03 40.38 -6.99
CA PHE A 148 4.16 39.55 -5.79
C PHE A 148 2.83 38.88 -5.41
N ARG A 149 1.71 39.62 -5.49
CA ARG A 149 0.38 39.08 -5.20
C ARG A 149 -0.03 38.02 -6.23
N GLN A 150 0.24 38.27 -7.51
CA GLN A 150 -0.05 37.31 -8.58
C GLN A 150 0.74 36.02 -8.38
N ILE A 151 2.06 36.11 -8.14
CA ILE A 151 2.90 34.93 -7.91
C ILE A 151 2.44 34.16 -6.67
N LYS A 152 2.07 34.87 -5.59
CA LYS A 152 1.49 34.23 -4.40
C LYS A 152 0.23 33.44 -4.73
N MET A 153 -0.69 34.03 -5.49
CA MET A 153 -1.93 33.35 -5.86
C MET A 153 -1.68 32.10 -6.71
N MET A 154 -0.71 32.17 -7.62
CA MET A 154 -0.28 31.03 -8.42
C MET A 154 0.32 29.91 -7.55
N LEU A 155 1.19 30.26 -6.58
CA LEU A 155 1.72 29.29 -5.60
C LEU A 155 0.62 28.66 -4.75
N ILE A 156 -0.36 29.44 -4.30
CA ILE A 156 -1.52 28.92 -3.55
C ILE A 156 -2.28 27.91 -4.41
N SER A 157 -2.56 28.23 -5.68
CA SER A 157 -3.24 27.33 -6.61
C SER A 157 -2.51 25.99 -6.74
N THR A 158 -1.19 26.03 -6.99
CA THR A 158 -0.36 24.82 -7.09
C THR A 158 -0.32 24.06 -5.76
N SER A 159 -0.29 24.75 -4.61
CA SER A 159 -0.36 24.11 -3.29
C SER A 159 -1.66 23.33 -3.07
N LEU A 160 -2.80 23.86 -3.53
CA LEU A 160 -4.09 23.20 -3.42
C LEU A 160 -4.14 21.95 -4.32
N LYS A 161 -3.56 22.05 -5.53
CA LYS A 161 -3.41 20.91 -6.45
C LYS A 161 -2.60 19.79 -5.81
N LEU A 162 -1.44 20.09 -5.23
CA LEU A 162 -0.59 19.10 -4.57
C LEU A 162 -1.21 18.53 -3.29
N LYS A 163 -1.97 19.32 -2.52
CA LYS A 163 -2.77 18.82 -1.38
C LYS A 163 -3.87 17.85 -1.82
N SER A 164 -4.49 18.10 -2.97
CA SER A 164 -5.45 17.15 -3.58
C SER A 164 -4.74 15.86 -3.99
N LEU A 165 -3.56 15.96 -4.60
CA LEU A 165 -2.73 14.83 -5.02
C LEU A 165 -2.32 13.96 -3.83
N GLU A 166 -1.91 14.60 -2.72
CA GLU A 166 -1.55 13.94 -1.46
C GLU A 166 -2.70 13.08 -0.93
N LYS A 167 -3.90 13.65 -0.88
CA LYS A 167 -5.11 12.96 -0.40
C LYS A 167 -5.45 11.78 -1.30
N ARG A 168 -5.32 11.94 -2.62
CA ARG A 168 -5.55 10.84 -3.58
C ARG A 168 -4.53 9.72 -3.40
N SER A 169 -3.25 10.04 -3.29
CA SER A 169 -2.18 9.06 -3.05
C SER A 169 -2.43 8.28 -1.75
N LYS A 170 -2.75 8.96 -0.65
CA LYS A 170 -3.11 8.31 0.62
C LYS A 170 -4.32 7.38 0.50
N ASN A 171 -5.36 7.79 -0.22
CA ASN A 171 -6.54 6.97 -0.44
C ASN A 171 -6.21 5.70 -1.25
N ILE A 172 -5.39 5.84 -2.29
CA ILE A 172 -4.90 4.74 -3.14
C ILE A 172 -4.07 3.75 -2.31
N ILE A 173 -3.12 4.24 -1.49
CA ILE A 173 -2.31 3.38 -0.60
C ILE A 173 -3.22 2.60 0.36
N ASN A 174 -4.16 3.28 1.03
CA ASN A 174 -5.05 2.64 1.99
C ASN A 174 -5.94 1.57 1.34
N LEU A 175 -6.50 1.87 0.17
CA LEU A 175 -7.31 0.90 -0.57
C LEU A 175 -6.46 -0.30 -1.00
N ALA A 176 -5.26 -0.08 -1.53
CA ALA A 176 -4.35 -1.15 -1.92
C ALA A 176 -4.01 -2.07 -0.74
N LEU A 177 -3.66 -1.51 0.42
CA LEU A 177 -3.37 -2.30 1.63
C LEU A 177 -4.58 -3.11 2.10
N ASN A 178 -5.79 -2.54 2.06
CA ASN A 178 -7.01 -3.27 2.40
C ASN A 178 -7.28 -4.44 1.43
N LEU A 179 -7.03 -4.24 0.13
CA LEU A 179 -7.20 -5.31 -0.87
C LEU A 179 -6.18 -6.44 -0.68
N VAL A 180 -4.92 -6.10 -0.40
CA VAL A 180 -3.88 -7.10 -0.08
C VAL A 180 -4.26 -7.89 1.17
N ALA A 181 -4.67 -7.20 2.24
CA ALA A 181 -5.14 -7.87 3.47
C ALA A 181 -6.36 -8.78 3.21
N GLN A 182 -7.26 -8.38 2.32
CA GLN A 182 -8.40 -9.20 1.91
C GLN A 182 -7.97 -10.44 1.11
N ALA A 183 -6.99 -10.29 0.22
CA ALA A 183 -6.43 -11.39 -0.55
C ALA A 183 -5.76 -12.41 0.38
N ASP A 184 -4.92 -11.96 1.31
CA ASP A 184 -4.27 -12.81 2.31
C ASP A 184 -5.29 -13.51 3.20
N SER A 185 -6.30 -12.79 3.68
CA SER A 185 -7.39 -13.39 4.47
C SER A 185 -8.12 -14.48 3.71
N LYS A 186 -8.28 -14.34 2.39
CA LYS A 186 -8.88 -15.37 1.54
C LYS A 186 -7.98 -16.59 1.42
N VAL A 187 -6.67 -16.40 1.22
CA VAL A 187 -5.69 -17.49 1.17
C VAL A 187 -5.67 -18.25 2.50
N LEU A 188 -5.61 -17.54 3.62
CA LEU A 188 -5.67 -18.15 4.96
C LEU A 188 -6.99 -18.90 5.20
N ARG A 189 -8.11 -18.39 4.68
CA ARG A 189 -9.40 -19.07 4.79
C ARG A 189 -9.46 -20.34 3.95
N ASP A 190 -8.88 -20.31 2.75
CA ASP A 190 -8.77 -21.48 1.88
C ASP A 190 -7.84 -22.54 2.52
N ASP A 191 -6.73 -22.12 3.13
CA ASP A 191 -5.83 -23.00 3.89
C ASP A 191 -6.53 -23.60 5.12
N SER A 192 -7.30 -22.82 5.88
CA SER A 192 -8.14 -23.33 6.97
C SER A 192 -9.16 -24.38 6.49
N ASN A 193 -9.72 -24.21 5.29
CA ASN A 193 -10.62 -25.20 4.72
C ASN A 193 -9.89 -26.48 4.30
N ALA A 194 -8.66 -26.37 3.78
CA ALA A 194 -7.80 -27.52 3.49
C ALA A 194 -7.43 -28.27 4.79
N MET A 195 -7.07 -27.55 5.85
CA MET A 195 -6.79 -28.13 7.17
C MET A 195 -8.00 -28.87 7.73
N LYS A 196 -9.20 -28.31 7.59
CA LYS A 196 -10.45 -29.00 7.95
C LYS A 196 -10.65 -30.27 7.13
N SER A 197 -10.38 -30.24 5.83
CA SER A 197 -10.50 -31.42 4.96
C SER A 197 -9.55 -32.55 5.39
N LEU A 198 -8.28 -32.22 5.68
CA LEU A 198 -7.30 -33.20 6.18
C LEU A 198 -7.71 -33.77 7.54
N ALA A 199 -8.19 -32.93 8.45
CA ALA A 199 -8.69 -33.38 9.74
C ALA A 199 -9.90 -34.32 9.59
N ILE A 200 -10.82 -34.03 8.66
CA ILE A 200 -11.97 -34.90 8.35
C ILE A 200 -11.48 -36.25 7.83
N MET A 201 -10.54 -36.26 6.88
CA MET A 201 -10.00 -37.50 6.34
C MET A 201 -9.35 -38.33 7.44
N GLY A 202 -8.49 -37.73 8.27
CA GLY A 202 -7.87 -38.42 9.40
C GLY A 202 -8.88 -39.01 10.39
N LEU A 203 -9.94 -38.26 10.71
CA LEU A 203 -11.00 -38.71 11.61
C LEU A 203 -11.77 -39.94 11.07
N ILE A 204 -11.93 -40.05 9.75
CA ILE A 204 -12.58 -41.22 9.11
C ILE A 204 -11.59 -42.39 9.03
N PHE A 205 -10.34 -42.12 8.65
CA PHE A 205 -9.33 -43.16 8.45
C PHE A 205 -8.93 -43.86 9.75
N LEU A 206 -8.79 -43.15 10.87
CA LEU A 206 -8.36 -43.75 12.14
C LEU A 206 -9.28 -44.88 12.67
N PRO A 207 -10.60 -44.69 12.83
CA PRO A 207 -11.50 -45.75 13.29
C PRO A 207 -11.63 -46.87 12.24
N PHE A 208 -11.63 -46.52 10.95
CA PHE A 208 -11.67 -47.50 9.87
C PHE A 208 -10.44 -48.41 9.89
N GLN A 209 -9.24 -47.83 10.01
CA GLN A 209 -7.99 -48.57 10.11
C GLN A 209 -7.94 -49.45 11.36
N ALA A 210 -8.45 -48.97 12.50
CA ALA A 210 -8.51 -49.77 13.74
C ALA A 210 -9.38 -51.03 13.55
N VAL A 211 -10.54 -50.90 12.90
CA VAL A 211 -11.41 -52.04 12.58
C VAL A 211 -10.69 -53.00 11.63
N VAL A 212 -10.12 -52.50 10.53
CA VAL A 212 -9.37 -53.33 9.57
C VAL A 212 -8.22 -54.07 10.27
N SER A 213 -7.46 -53.40 11.13
CA SER A 213 -6.34 -54.02 11.87
C SER A 213 -6.79 -55.12 12.82
N LEU A 214 -7.91 -54.92 13.55
CA LEU A 214 -8.45 -55.93 14.47
C LEU A 214 -8.93 -57.18 13.74
N PHE A 215 -9.45 -57.02 12.52
CA PHE A 215 -10.00 -58.12 11.72
C PHE A 215 -9.00 -58.71 10.70
N SER A 216 -7.81 -58.11 10.54
CA SER A 216 -6.78 -58.58 9.61
C SER A 216 -6.09 -59.89 10.04
N THR A 217 -6.14 -60.26 11.32
CA THR A 217 -5.31 -61.34 11.89
C THR A 217 -5.97 -62.72 12.06
N PRO A 218 -7.31 -62.89 12.26
CA PRO A 218 -7.85 -64.22 12.50
C PRO A 218 -8.76 -64.81 11.40
N PHE A 219 -9.04 -64.09 10.30
CA PHE A 219 -10.09 -64.48 9.33
C PHE A 219 -9.64 -65.42 8.20
N PHE A 220 -8.34 -65.61 7.99
CA PHE A 220 -7.79 -66.55 7.02
C PHE A 220 -7.24 -67.77 7.74
N TYR A 221 -7.88 -68.93 7.56
CA TYR A 221 -7.38 -70.19 8.06
C TYR A 221 -7.04 -71.11 6.89
N PHE A 222 -5.82 -71.63 6.88
CA PHE A 222 -5.39 -72.63 5.92
C PHE A 222 -5.97 -73.98 6.31
N GLU A 223 -7.00 -74.41 5.59
CA GLU A 223 -7.53 -75.77 5.73
C GLU A 223 -6.60 -76.72 4.97
N GLY A 224 -5.63 -77.29 5.67
CA GLY A 224 -4.67 -78.22 5.08
C GLY A 224 -3.35 -78.34 5.84
N ALA A 225 -3.39 -78.75 7.10
CA ALA A 225 -2.17 -79.14 7.84
C ALA A 225 -2.17 -80.59 8.32
N TYR A 226 -3.18 -81.41 8.03
CA TYR A 226 -3.12 -82.85 8.27
C TYR A 226 -3.85 -83.65 7.19
N GLY A 227 -3.06 -84.17 6.25
CA GLY A 227 -3.40 -85.34 5.45
C GLY A 227 -4.43 -85.12 4.33
N SER A 228 -3.93 -84.73 3.16
CA SER A 228 -4.20 -85.37 1.84
C SER A 228 -3.87 -84.37 0.73
N ALA A 229 -3.11 -84.82 -0.26
CA ALA A 229 -2.67 -84.04 -1.39
C ALA A 229 -3.85 -83.47 -2.21
N GLY A 230 -3.76 -82.17 -2.56
CA GLY A 230 -4.52 -81.57 -3.66
C GLY A 230 -5.34 -80.35 -3.26
N GLN A 231 -4.83 -79.17 -3.65
CA GLN A 231 -5.48 -77.86 -3.63
C GLN A 231 -5.71 -77.25 -2.24
N GLY A 232 -4.72 -76.49 -1.77
CA GLY A 232 -4.91 -75.54 -0.68
C GLY A 232 -5.91 -74.46 -1.11
N ALA A 233 -7.20 -74.71 -0.86
CA ALA A 233 -8.25 -73.74 -1.11
C ALA A 233 -8.18 -72.67 -0.02
N PHE A 234 -7.97 -71.41 -0.42
CA PHE A 234 -8.16 -70.25 0.45
C PHE A 234 -9.64 -70.19 0.85
N ALA A 235 -9.98 -70.73 2.03
CA ALA A 235 -11.33 -70.64 2.56
C ALA A 235 -11.51 -69.30 3.29
N ILE A 236 -12.34 -68.43 2.74
CA ILE A 236 -12.76 -67.18 3.40
C ILE A 236 -13.81 -67.54 4.46
N SER A 237 -13.61 -67.09 5.70
CA SER A 237 -14.60 -67.24 6.77
C SER A 237 -15.95 -66.62 6.39
N SER A 238 -17.06 -67.33 6.64
CA SER A 238 -18.42 -66.80 6.42
C SER A 238 -18.78 -65.59 7.31
N SER A 239 -17.92 -65.22 8.26
CA SER A 239 -18.16 -64.14 9.23
C SER A 239 -17.66 -62.75 8.76
N VAL A 240 -17.22 -62.60 7.51
CA VAL A 240 -16.74 -61.32 6.92
C VAL A 240 -17.80 -60.20 7.00
N TRP A 241 -19.09 -60.55 7.06
CA TRP A 241 -20.19 -59.61 7.29
C TRP A 241 -20.01 -58.78 8.58
N ILE A 242 -19.40 -59.35 9.63
CA ILE A 242 -19.24 -58.69 10.93
C ILE A 242 -18.41 -57.40 10.81
N VAL A 243 -17.41 -57.39 9.92
CA VAL A 243 -16.55 -56.21 9.66
C VAL A 243 -17.38 -55.01 9.19
N TRP A 244 -18.35 -55.26 8.31
CA TRP A 244 -19.25 -54.22 7.79
C TRP A 244 -20.25 -53.75 8.85
N VAL A 245 -20.81 -54.68 9.63
CA VAL A 245 -21.75 -54.36 10.71
C VAL A 245 -21.10 -53.60 11.86
N THR A 246 -19.83 -53.82 12.14
CA THR A 246 -19.13 -53.07 13.21
C THR A 246 -18.55 -51.75 12.72
N SER A 247 -18.03 -51.68 11.49
CA SER A 247 -17.37 -50.46 10.99
C SER A 247 -18.35 -49.32 10.71
N ILE A 248 -19.46 -49.58 10.02
CA ILE A 248 -20.43 -48.56 9.61
C ILE A 248 -21.00 -47.77 10.80
N PRO A 249 -21.51 -48.41 11.88
CA PRO A 249 -22.03 -47.67 13.03
C PRO A 249 -20.93 -46.95 13.82
N LEU A 250 -19.71 -47.51 13.88
CA LEU A 250 -18.58 -46.84 14.54
C LEU A 250 -18.19 -45.56 13.80
N VAL A 251 -18.13 -45.60 12.47
CA VAL A 251 -17.87 -44.42 11.64
C VAL A 251 -19.00 -43.41 11.79
N LEU A 252 -20.27 -43.83 11.75
CA LEU A 252 -21.41 -42.93 11.98
C LEU A 252 -21.38 -42.29 13.37
N LEU A 253 -21.02 -43.03 14.42
CA LEU A 253 -20.95 -42.52 15.79
C LEU A 253 -19.89 -41.41 15.92
N VAL A 254 -18.78 -41.52 15.21
CA VAL A 254 -17.72 -40.50 15.20
C VAL A 254 -18.08 -39.31 14.30
N VAL A 255 -18.72 -39.55 13.15
CA VAL A 255 -18.97 -38.52 12.14
C VAL A 255 -20.25 -37.69 12.42
N LEU A 256 -21.31 -38.31 12.93
CA LEU A 256 -22.61 -37.64 13.15
C LEU A 256 -22.56 -36.45 14.13
N PRO A 257 -21.94 -36.54 15.33
CA PRO A 257 -21.87 -35.42 16.27
C PRO A 257 -21.17 -34.20 15.68
N TRP A 258 -20.20 -34.45 14.80
CA TRP A 258 -19.41 -33.41 14.15
C TRP A 258 -20.15 -32.75 12.97
N ILE A 259 -20.85 -33.54 12.13
CA ILE A 259 -21.75 -32.99 11.09
C ILE A 259 -22.80 -32.07 11.70
N ILE A 260 -23.37 -32.49 12.84
CA ILE A 260 -24.32 -31.71 13.62
C ILE A 260 -23.65 -30.41 14.10
N SER A 261 -22.47 -30.48 14.73
CA SER A 261 -21.72 -29.28 15.16
C SER A 261 -21.42 -28.30 14.03
N LEU A 262 -21.03 -28.79 12.85
CA LEU A 262 -20.71 -27.98 11.67
C LEU A 262 -21.96 -27.34 11.05
N ARG A 263 -23.10 -28.04 11.05
CA ARG A 263 -24.40 -27.57 10.54
C ARG A 263 -24.98 -26.45 11.40
N TYR A 264 -24.78 -26.50 12.72
CA TYR A 264 -25.36 -25.52 13.65
C TYR A 264 -24.44 -24.33 13.99
N ARG A 265 -23.19 -24.28 13.49
CA ARG A 265 -22.16 -23.26 13.86
C ARG A 265 -22.10 -22.97 15.37
N LEU A 266 -22.38 -23.97 16.21
CA LEU A 266 -22.34 -23.76 17.65
C LEU A 266 -20.86 -23.69 18.07
N PRO A 267 -20.43 -22.64 18.79
CA PRO A 267 -19.10 -22.61 19.39
C PRO A 267 -18.99 -23.84 20.28
N ILE A 268 -17.96 -24.65 20.05
CA ILE A 268 -17.73 -25.90 20.80
C ILE A 268 -17.71 -25.53 22.28
N PRO A 269 -18.70 -25.95 23.09
CA PRO A 269 -18.70 -25.59 24.49
C PRO A 269 -17.48 -26.25 25.14
N SER A 270 -16.70 -25.46 25.88
CA SER A 270 -15.45 -25.86 26.55
C SER A 270 -15.61 -27.08 27.47
N SER A 271 -16.85 -27.43 27.83
CA SER A 271 -17.19 -28.65 28.57
C SER A 271 -17.02 -29.96 27.78
N VAL A 272 -17.07 -29.92 26.43
CA VAL A 272 -16.89 -31.11 25.57
C VAL A 272 -15.40 -31.41 25.37
N ILE A 273 -14.55 -30.38 25.26
CA ILE A 273 -13.09 -30.51 25.15
C ILE A 273 -12.50 -31.14 26.43
N CYS A 274 -13.07 -30.83 27.60
CA CYS A 274 -12.60 -31.38 28.86
C CYS A 274 -12.96 -32.88 29.02
N LYS A 275 -14.13 -33.32 28.54
CA LYS A 275 -14.53 -34.74 28.61
C LYS A 275 -13.81 -35.63 27.59
N THR A 276 -13.50 -35.12 26.39
CA THR A 276 -12.70 -35.88 25.40
C THR A 276 -11.23 -36.04 25.85
N SER A 277 -10.71 -35.14 26.70
CA SER A 277 -9.38 -35.29 27.30
C SER A 277 -9.26 -36.54 28.21
N SER A 278 -10.35 -36.97 28.86
CA SER A 278 -10.35 -38.16 29.72
C SER A 278 -10.37 -39.46 28.89
N PHE A 279 -11.05 -39.46 27.76
CA PHE A 279 -11.10 -40.61 26.84
C PHE A 279 -9.80 -40.75 26.03
N ALA A 280 -9.18 -39.63 25.64
CA ALA A 280 -7.90 -39.60 24.93
C ALA A 280 -6.69 -39.90 25.83
N ARG A 281 -6.74 -39.56 27.14
CA ARG A 281 -5.73 -39.97 28.12
C ARG A 281 -5.67 -41.48 28.35
N MET A 282 -6.76 -42.20 28.09
CA MET A 282 -6.78 -43.67 28.18
C MET A 282 -6.06 -44.35 27.00
N PHE A 283 -5.85 -43.64 25.89
CA PHE A 283 -5.23 -44.16 24.65
C PHE A 283 -3.86 -43.54 24.29
N GLY A 284 -3.26 -42.72 25.18
CA GLY A 284 -1.85 -42.33 25.06
C GLY A 284 -1.46 -41.52 23.80
N LEU A 285 -2.38 -40.81 23.15
CA LEU A 285 -2.15 -40.22 21.82
C LEU A 285 -2.00 -38.68 21.79
N PHE A 286 -1.70 -38.05 22.93
CA PHE A 286 -1.66 -36.58 23.06
C PHE A 286 -0.33 -36.03 23.57
N HIS A 287 0.77 -36.29 22.85
CA HIS A 287 1.96 -35.43 23.00
C HIS A 287 2.16 -34.44 21.83
N CYS A 288 1.40 -34.53 20.74
CA CYS A 288 1.72 -33.73 19.53
C CYS A 288 0.64 -32.73 19.09
N PHE A 289 -0.59 -32.79 19.60
CA PHE A 289 -1.70 -32.00 19.05
C PHE A 289 -1.92 -30.63 19.73
N LYS A 290 -1.17 -30.31 20.80
CA LYS A 290 -1.41 -29.10 21.59
C LYS A 290 -0.69 -27.85 21.04
N ASP A 291 0.28 -28.01 20.13
CA ASP A 291 1.11 -26.90 19.64
C ASP A 291 0.72 -26.40 18.24
N ALA A 292 -0.33 -26.95 17.62
CA ALA A 292 -0.75 -26.59 16.25
C ALA A 292 -1.99 -25.68 16.19
N ILE A 293 -2.48 -25.20 17.34
CA ILE A 293 -3.61 -24.24 17.41
C ILE A 293 -3.26 -23.17 18.44
N LEU A 294 -2.25 -22.36 18.12
CA LEU A 294 -2.06 -20.99 18.60
C LEU A 294 -1.21 -20.24 17.57
#